data_AF-A0A1I9GDY9-F1
#
_entry.id   AF-A0A1I9GDY9-F1
#
_cell.length_a   1.000
_cell.length_b   1.000
_cell.length_c   1.000
_cell.angle_alpha   90.00
_cell.angle_beta   90.00
_cell.angle_gamma   90.00
#
_symmetry.space_group_name_H-M   'P 1'
#
loop_
_entity.id
_entity.type
_entity.pdbx_description
1 polymer ?
#
loop_
_entity_poly.entity_id
_entity_poly.type
_entity_poly.pdbx_seq_one_letter_code
_entity_poly.pdbx_strand_id
1 'polypeptide(L)'
;VSYAIGIAEPLSITVVDYGTSNLTEDELLTIVNDNFDLRPGVIIRELDLLKPIYKETARNGHFGKSLFAWEKSKKLAIRPEFMNKLRSSELSNGDIKRNSFNVA
;
A
#
# COMPACT_ATOMS: atom_id res chain seq x y z
N VAL A 1 11.46 -2.43 -2.78
CA VAL A 1 11.64 -3.90 -2.77
C VAL A 1 12.86 -4.23 -3.61
N SER A 2 13.71 -5.14 -3.15
CA SER A 2 14.88 -5.63 -3.90
C SER A 2 14.88 -7.16 -4.00
N TYR A 3 15.47 -7.69 -5.07
CA TYR A 3 15.59 -9.12 -5.34
C TYR A 3 17.02 -9.48 -5.72
N ALA A 4 17.42 -10.72 -5.43
CA ALA A 4 18.61 -11.35 -6.01
C ALA A 4 18.20 -12.28 -7.14
N ILE A 5 19.06 -12.39 -8.17
CA ILE A 5 18.83 -13.33 -9.26
C ILE A 5 18.78 -14.76 -8.71
N GLY A 6 17.73 -15.50 -9.08
CA GLY A 6 17.52 -16.88 -8.63
C GLY A 6 16.94 -17.04 -7.22
N ILE A 7 16.66 -15.96 -6.48
CA ILE A 7 15.99 -16.00 -5.18
C ILE A 7 14.55 -15.51 -5.35
N ALA A 8 13.58 -16.30 -4.87
CA ALA A 8 12.16 -15.97 -5.02
C ALA A 8 11.73 -14.92 -4.00
N GLU A 9 12.22 -15.03 -2.77
CA GLU A 9 11.93 -14.12 -1.67
C GLU A 9 12.61 -12.76 -1.90
N PRO A 10 11.95 -11.65 -1.56
CA PRO A 10 12.57 -10.33 -1.61
C PRO A 10 13.71 -10.24 -0.59
N LEU A 11 14.83 -9.62 -0.98
CA LEU A 11 15.97 -9.39 -0.08
C LEU A 11 15.67 -8.29 0.94
N SER A 12 14.94 -7.26 0.51
CA SER A 12 14.57 -6.14 1.36
C SER A 12 13.26 -5.52 0.89
N ILE A 13 12.45 -5.13 1.87
CA ILE A 13 11.21 -4.37 1.70
C ILE A 13 11.32 -3.18 2.65
N THR A 14 11.05 -1.98 2.13
CA THR A 14 11.08 -0.74 2.89
C THR A 14 9.84 0.05 2.52
N VAL A 15 9.16 0.59 3.54
CA VAL A 15 7.98 1.43 3.39
C VAL A 15 8.31 2.77 4.02
N VAL A 16 8.14 3.86 3.26
CA VAL A 16 8.39 5.22 3.71
C VAL A 16 7.11 6.02 3.52
N ASP A 17 6.59 6.57 4.60
CA ASP A 17 5.34 7.32 4.65
C ASP A 17 5.56 8.86 4.62
N TYR A 18 6.82 9.30 4.67
CA TYR A 18 7.23 10.70 4.70
C TYR A 18 6.57 11.50 5.85
N GLY A 19 6.32 10.85 7.00
CA GLY A 19 5.76 11.48 8.19
C GLY A 19 4.26 11.74 8.12
N THR A 20 3.54 11.07 7.23
CA THR A 20 2.08 11.20 7.08
C THR A 20 1.29 10.13 7.83
N SER A 21 1.95 9.05 8.24
CA SER A 21 1.39 7.95 8.99
C SER A 21 1.62 8.13 10.49
N ASN A 22 0.68 7.62 11.28
CA ASN A 22 0.80 7.50 12.73
C ASN A 22 1.39 6.16 13.16
N LEU A 23 1.60 5.24 12.21
CA LEU A 23 2.28 3.98 12.40
C LEU A 23 3.76 4.13 12.04
N THR A 24 4.60 3.43 12.78
CA THR A 24 6.04 3.35 12.48
C THR A 24 6.30 2.58 11.19
N GLU A 25 7.47 2.79 10.57
CA GLU A 25 7.86 2.09 9.34
C GLU A 25 7.83 0.56 9.50
N ASP A 26 8.22 0.04 10.67
CA ASP A 26 8.18 -1.39 11.00
C ASP A 26 6.74 -1.94 11.07
N GLU A 27 5.81 -1.15 11.60
CA GLU A 27 4.38 -1.51 11.65
C GLU A 27 3.76 -1.50 10.26
N LEU A 28 4.09 -0.50 9.44
CA LEU A 28 3.68 -0.45 8.04
C LEU A 28 4.26 -1.62 7.24
N LEU A 29 5.53 -1.94 7.46
CA LEU A 29 6.19 -3.10 6.87
C LEU A 29 5.49 -4.41 7.27
N THR A 30 5.09 -4.54 8.54
CA THR A 30 4.32 -5.69 9.02
C THR A 30 2.99 -5.82 8.27
N ILE A 31 2.26 -4.71 8.07
CA ILE A 31 1.02 -4.70 7.30
C ILE A 31 1.28 -5.14 5.85
N VAL A 32 2.37 -4.69 5.22
CA VAL A 32 2.72 -5.10 3.86
C VAL A 32 2.99 -6.61 3.79
N ASN A 33 3.81 -7.14 4.71
CA ASN A 33 4.17 -8.56 4.74
C ASN A 33 2.96 -9.48 5.01
N ASP A 34 2.02 -9.05 5.85
CA ASP A 34 0.82 -9.83 6.16
C ASP A 34 -0.16 -9.91 4.96
N ASN A 35 -0.09 -8.95 4.03
CA ASN A 35 -1.09 -8.78 2.97
C ASN A 35 -0.57 -9.08 1.55
N PHE A 36 0.74 -9.03 1.34
CA PHE A 36 1.34 -9.15 0.02
C PHE A 36 2.43 -10.21 0.01
N ASP A 37 2.22 -11.24 -0.81
CA ASP A 37 3.28 -12.18 -1.17
C ASP A 37 4.03 -11.62 -2.39
N LEU A 38 5.17 -11.01 -2.11
CA LEU A 38 5.97 -10.29 -3.11
C LEU A 38 6.89 -11.22 -3.92
N ARG A 39 6.74 -12.54 -3.85
CA ARG A 39 7.51 -13.44 -4.72
C ARG A 39 7.10 -13.22 -6.19
N PRO A 40 8.02 -13.12 -7.16
CA PRO A 40 7.68 -12.78 -8.54
C PRO A 40 6.60 -13.66 -9.17
N GLY A 41 6.64 -14.97 -8.92
CA GLY A 41 5.62 -15.90 -9.42
C GLY A 41 4.23 -15.66 -8.85
N VAL A 42 4.14 -15.18 -7.59
CA VAL A 42 2.87 -14.84 -6.95
C VAL A 42 2.35 -13.50 -7.46
N ILE A 43 3.22 -12.51 -7.66
CA ILE A 43 2.86 -11.23 -8.28
C ILE A 43 2.26 -11.47 -9.68
N ILE A 44 2.90 -12.30 -10.51
CA ILE A 44 2.40 -12.67 -11.84
C ILE A 44 0.99 -13.26 -11.76
N ARG A 45 0.75 -14.14 -10.78
CA ARG A 45 -0.54 -14.80 -10.58
C ARG A 45 -1.61 -13.85 -10.05
N GLU A 46 -1.32 -13.06 -9.01
CA GLU A 46 -2.31 -12.14 -8.41
C GLU A 46 -2.72 -11.02 -9.37
N LEU A 47 -1.79 -10.54 -10.20
CA LEU A 47 -2.05 -9.47 -11.17
C LEU A 47 -2.36 -9.97 -12.59
N ASP A 48 -2.38 -11.29 -12.80
CA ASP A 48 -2.70 -11.94 -14.07
C ASP A 48 -1.85 -11.42 -15.25
N LEU A 49 -0.53 -11.34 -15.02
CA LEU A 49 0.43 -10.66 -15.90
C LEU A 49 0.80 -11.46 -17.15
N LEU A 50 0.34 -12.69 -17.31
CA LEU A 50 0.62 -13.49 -18.52
C LEU A 50 -0.28 -13.08 -19.71
N LYS A 51 -1.24 -12.18 -19.50
CA LYS A 51 -2.11 -11.65 -20.55
C LYS A 51 -1.39 -10.62 -21.44
N PRO A 52 -1.75 -10.51 -22.73
CA PRO A 52 -1.16 -9.53 -23.64
C PRO A 52 -1.73 -8.11 -23.43
N ILE A 53 -1.50 -7.52 -22.25
CA ILE A 53 -2.04 -6.20 -21.84
C ILE A 53 -1.06 -5.04 -22.05
N TYR A 54 0.20 -5.34 -22.38
CA TYR A 54 1.32 -4.39 -22.35
C TYR A 54 1.32 -3.32 -23.45
N LYS A 55 0.57 -3.53 -24.55
CA LYS A 55 0.47 -2.53 -25.61
C LYS A 55 -0.15 -1.22 -25.09
N GLU A 56 -1.17 -1.32 -24.25
CA GLU A 56 -1.87 -0.16 -23.68
C GLU A 56 -1.04 0.56 -22.60
N THR A 57 -0.06 -0.13 -22.00
CA THR A 57 0.86 0.46 -21.01
C THR A 57 1.93 1.33 -21.67
N ALA A 58 2.25 1.10 -22.95
CA ALA A 58 3.36 1.74 -23.66
C ALA A 58 3.12 3.22 -24.05
N ARG A 59 1.92 3.75 -23.80
CA ARG A 59 1.60 5.17 -24.01
C ARG A 59 1.05 5.79 -22.74
N ASN A 60 1.35 7.07 -22.49
CA ASN A 60 0.75 7.86 -21.41
C ASN A 60 0.90 7.22 -20.01
N GLY A 61 2.04 6.55 -19.76
CA GLY A 61 2.37 5.97 -18.45
C GLY A 61 1.71 4.62 -18.15
N HIS A 62 2.31 3.93 -17.16
CA HIS A 62 1.90 2.60 -16.69
C HIS A 62 0.87 2.65 -15.55
N PHE A 63 0.73 3.80 -14.88
CA PHE A 63 -0.10 3.97 -13.69
C PHE A 63 -1.25 4.96 -13.91
N GLY A 64 -2.23 4.96 -13.02
CA GLY A 64 -3.39 5.86 -13.02
C GLY A 64 -4.52 5.45 -13.99
N LYS A 65 -4.44 4.26 -14.59
CA LYS A 65 -5.47 3.74 -15.51
C LYS A 65 -6.21 2.57 -14.87
N SER A 66 -7.48 2.76 -14.54
CA SER A 66 -8.34 1.77 -13.86
C SER A 66 -8.47 0.40 -14.55
N LEU A 67 -8.07 0.29 -15.82
CA LEU A 67 -8.08 -0.95 -16.58
C LEU A 67 -6.98 -1.95 -16.14
N PHE A 68 -5.92 -1.48 -15.49
CA PHE A 68 -4.81 -2.34 -15.07
C PHE A 68 -5.06 -3.00 -13.72
N ALA A 69 -4.61 -4.25 -13.58
CA ALA A 69 -4.86 -5.04 -12.37
C ALA A 69 -4.21 -4.42 -11.12
N TRP A 70 -3.01 -3.84 -11.25
CA TRP A 70 -2.29 -3.21 -10.13
C TRP A 70 -2.91 -1.88 -9.66
N GLU A 71 -3.83 -1.30 -10.41
CA GLU A 71 -4.57 -0.09 -10.01
C GLU A 71 -5.78 -0.43 -9.11
N LYS A 72 -6.14 -1.70 -9.01
CA LYS A 72 -7.24 -2.15 -8.14
C LYS A 72 -6.71 -2.32 -6.72
N SER A 73 -7.16 -1.47 -5.81
CA SER A 73 -6.71 -1.51 -4.41
C SER A 73 -7.15 -2.80 -3.71
N LYS A 74 -6.20 -3.45 -3.04
CA LYS A 74 -6.45 -4.61 -2.19
C LYS A 74 -6.99 -4.14 -0.84
N LYS A 75 -8.02 -4.79 -0.33
CA LYS A 75 -8.45 -4.60 1.07
C LYS A 75 -7.40 -5.22 1.99
N LEU A 76 -6.84 -4.43 2.89
CA LEU A 76 -5.81 -4.88 3.82
C LEU A 76 -6.45 -5.46 5.08
N ALA A 77 -5.98 -6.63 5.49
CA ALA A 77 -6.18 -7.15 6.83
C ALA A 77 -5.16 -6.46 7.75
N ILE A 78 -5.67 -5.56 8.60
CA ILE A 78 -4.86 -4.81 9.55
C ILE A 78 -5.07 -5.40 10.93
N ARG A 79 -3.98 -5.66 11.65
CA ARG A 79 -4.05 -6.22 13.00
C ARG A 79 -4.76 -5.26 13.97
N PRO A 80 -5.51 -5.76 14.97
CA PRO A 80 -6.28 -4.91 15.87
C PRO A 80 -5.46 -3.86 16.63
N GLU A 81 -4.22 -4.18 16.97
CA GLU A 81 -3.29 -3.28 17.66
C GLU A 81 -2.99 -2.02 16.83
N PHE A 82 -2.82 -2.15 15.51
CA PHE A 82 -2.56 -1.03 14.61
C PHE A 82 -3.85 -0.23 14.34
N MET A 83 -5.00 -0.90 14.28
CA MET A 83 -6.30 -0.24 14.11
C MET A 83 -6.61 0.74 15.25
N ASN A 84 -6.23 0.41 16.48
CA ASN A 84 -6.43 1.32 17.61
C ASN A 84 -5.61 2.60 17.46
N LYS A 85 -4.33 2.50 17.05
CA LYS A 85 -3.47 3.65 16.78
C LYS A 85 -4.02 4.54 15.67
N LEU A 86 -4.52 3.93 14.59
CA LEU A 86 -5.15 4.65 13.47
C LEU A 86 -6.39 5.42 13.94
N ARG A 87 -7.28 4.79 14.72
CA ARG A 87 -8.50 5.42 15.25
C ARG A 87 -8.21 6.55 16.25
N SER A 88 -7.21 6.39 17.10
CA SER A 88 -6.82 7.45 18.07
C SER A 88 -6.37 8.73 17.38
N SER A 89 -5.79 8.63 16.17
CA SER A 89 -5.35 9.78 15.39
C SER A 89 -6.50 10.51 14.67
N GLU A 90 -7.55 9.78 14.26
CA GLU A 90 -8.75 10.36 13.66
C GLU A 90 -9.54 11.18 14.68
N LEU A 91 -9.54 10.77 15.95
CA LEU A 91 -10.16 11.51 17.06
C LEU A 91 -9.41 12.83 17.34
N SER A 92 -8.08 12.79 17.39
CA SER A 92 -7.24 14.00 17.56
C SER A 92 -7.41 15.00 16.42
N ASN A 93 -7.51 14.55 15.17
CA ASN A 93 -7.69 15.44 14.01
C ASN A 93 -9.16 15.87 13.80
N GLY A 94 -10.13 15.07 14.27
CA GLY A 94 -11.55 15.36 14.19
C GLY A 94 -12.03 16.44 15.17
N ASP A 95 -11.38 16.55 16.33
CA ASP A 95 -11.69 17.60 17.32
C ASP A 95 -11.20 18.98 16.87
N ILE A 96 -10.11 19.06 16.11
CA ILE A 96 -9.59 20.32 15.55
C ILE A 96 -10.52 20.87 14.46
N LYS A 97 -11.14 20.02 13.64
CA LYS A 97 -12.05 20.46 12.56
C LYS A 97 -13.44 20.88 13.05
N ARG A 98 -13.89 20.45 14.22
CA ARG A 98 -15.16 20.92 14.81
C ARG A 98 -15.04 22.26 15.53
N ASN A 99 -13.85 22.61 16.02
CA ASN A 99 -13.60 23.89 16.71
C ASN A 99 -13.14 25.04 15.80
N SER A 100 -12.94 24.80 14.50
CA SER A 100 -12.50 25.83 13.54
C SER A 100 -13.64 26.44 12.70
N PHE A 101 -14.90 26.10 12.99
CA PHE A 101 -16.11 26.68 12.34
C PHE A 101 -16.99 27.50 13.30
N ASN A 102 -16.40 28.19 14.29
CA ASN A 102 -17.09 29.17 15.12
C ASN A 102 -16.15 30.32 15.52
N VAL A 103 -15.56 31.02 14.55
CA VAL A 103 -15.07 32.39 14.75
C VAL A 103 -15.27 33.17 13.45
N ALA A 104 -16.03 34.28 13.56
CA ALA A 104 -16.46 35.27 12.57
C ALA A 104 -17.70 34.91 11.73
#